data_AF-A0A2T1C0C3-F1
#
_entry.id   AF-A0A2T1C0C3-F1
#
_cell.length_a   1.000
_cell.length_b   1.000
_cell.length_c   1.000
_cell.angle_alpha   90.00
_cell.angle_beta   90.00
_cell.angle_gamma   90.00
#
_symmetry.space_group_name_H-M   'P 1'
#
loop_
_entity.id
_entity.type
_entity.pdbx_description
1 polymer ?
#
loop_
_entity_poly.entity_id
_entity_poly.type
_entity_poly.pdbx_seq_one_letter_code
_entity_poly.pdbx_strand_id
1 'polypeptide(L)'
;MNRFANRYKSESISHKYRPINARSILWEIILTLCGFALFCGLDVRIFGIFVTWMMPLFLLCLIGLAVWAFITPSGQAFLRKCSKSQQSSKVAVSKLASISEAVIQKSNFQLLMNEFTQLATFSGVADWDERANNELQNLFDGLQLLDSEIDRQSKILNKQKIDVYKARYRQPIENMAEKLQEAIDFTPNSSSEQKLLLKELRQLKKEMQLEKREVAASAKEIREKARLKSIYAGRVLGVIYNSKIAARERRAIRYAREAEVAPHEDIKAAIERKILQIDKDILWAERFTD
;
A
#
# COMPACT_ATOMS: atom_id res chain seq x y z
N MET A 1 5.37 -33.04 17.25
CA MET A 1 6.49 -32.92 16.29
C MET A 1 6.24 -31.95 15.13
N ASN A 2 5.09 -31.93 14.43
CA ASN A 2 4.88 -31.03 13.27
C ASN A 2 4.39 -29.59 13.56
N ARG A 3 4.13 -29.19 14.82
CA ARG A 3 3.59 -27.83 15.10
C ARG A 3 4.63 -26.71 14.98
N PHE A 4 5.90 -26.97 15.33
CA PHE A 4 6.93 -25.93 15.40
C PHE A 4 7.64 -25.64 14.07
N ALA A 5 7.75 -26.63 13.19
CA ALA A 5 8.38 -26.47 11.88
C ALA A 5 7.62 -25.50 10.96
N ASN A 6 6.30 -25.37 11.13
CA ASN A 6 5.47 -24.52 10.28
C ASN A 6 5.69 -23.02 10.50
N ARG A 7 5.99 -22.59 11.74
CA ARG A 7 6.18 -21.16 12.06
C ARG A 7 7.43 -20.57 11.38
N TYR A 8 8.49 -21.37 11.27
CA TYR A 8 9.75 -20.94 10.64
C TYR A 8 9.76 -21.11 9.12
N LYS A 9 8.73 -21.76 8.56
CA LYS A 9 8.57 -22.02 7.12
C LYS A 9 7.67 -20.98 6.43
N SER A 10 6.84 -20.23 7.18
CA SER A 10 5.84 -19.30 6.65
C SER A 10 6.25 -17.82 6.59
N GLU A 11 7.41 -17.43 7.13
CA GLU A 11 7.93 -16.06 7.00
C GLU A 11 8.59 -15.79 5.63
N SER A 12 7.87 -16.08 4.54
CA SER A 12 8.16 -15.49 3.22
C SER A 12 7.42 -14.15 3.12
N ILE A 13 8.14 -13.08 3.47
CA ILE A 13 7.93 -11.65 3.19
C ILE A 13 6.52 -11.30 2.66
N SER A 14 5.56 -11.12 3.58
CA SER A 14 4.30 -10.42 3.32
C SER A 14 4.58 -8.90 3.25
N HIS A 15 4.74 -8.36 2.03
CA HIS A 15 4.79 -6.91 1.82
C HIS A 15 3.43 -6.28 2.14
N LYS A 16 3.40 -5.54 3.24
CA LYS A 16 2.25 -4.82 3.79
C LYS A 16 1.89 -3.64 2.88
N TYR A 17 0.98 -3.84 1.93
CA TYR A 17 0.43 -2.74 1.12
C TYR A 17 -0.52 -1.89 1.95
N ARG A 18 -0.09 -0.70 2.36
CA ARG A 18 -1.02 0.34 2.85
C ARG A 18 -1.69 0.99 1.62
N PRO A 19 -3.02 1.16 1.60
CA PRO A 19 -3.66 1.95 0.55
C PRO A 19 -3.26 3.42 0.74
N ILE A 20 -2.39 3.89 -0.16
CA ILE A 20 -1.84 5.23 -0.20
C ILE A 20 -2.92 6.20 -0.68
N ASN A 21 -3.20 7.24 0.11
CA ASN A 21 -4.07 8.34 -0.29
C ASN A 21 -3.21 9.38 -1.02
N ALA A 22 -3.26 9.41 -2.35
CA ALA A 22 -2.31 10.16 -3.19
C ALA A 22 -2.20 11.65 -2.85
N ARG A 23 -3.29 12.28 -2.36
CA ARG A 23 -3.29 13.70 -1.96
C ARG A 23 -2.51 13.98 -0.67
N SER A 24 -2.55 13.07 0.30
CA SER A 24 -1.82 13.22 1.58
C SER A 24 -0.32 13.05 1.35
N ILE A 25 0.08 12.12 0.48
CA ILE A 25 1.49 11.93 0.13
C ILE A 25 2.05 13.13 -0.63
N LEU A 26 1.31 13.70 -1.57
CA LEU A 26 1.79 14.87 -2.31
C LEU A 26 2.03 16.06 -1.37
N TRP A 27 1.12 16.30 -0.43
CA TRP A 27 1.22 17.38 0.55
C TRP A 27 2.37 17.16 1.55
N GLU A 28 2.54 15.94 2.07
CA GLU A 28 3.67 15.65 2.96
C GLU A 28 5.00 15.74 2.22
N ILE A 29 5.11 15.28 0.97
CA ILE A 29 6.33 15.43 0.17
C ILE A 29 6.66 16.91 -0.05
N ILE A 30 5.68 17.74 -0.41
CA ILE A 30 5.90 19.18 -0.63
C ILE A 30 6.33 19.86 0.68
N LEU A 31 5.66 19.57 1.80
CA LEU A 31 6.02 20.15 3.10
C LEU A 31 7.40 19.69 3.58
N THR A 32 7.75 18.41 3.38
CA THR A 32 9.06 17.88 3.77
C THR A 32 10.16 18.50 2.90
N LEU A 33 9.94 18.67 1.59
CA LEU A 33 10.90 19.31 0.70
C LEU A 33 11.07 20.81 0.99
N CYS A 34 9.98 21.52 1.28
CA CYS A 34 10.03 22.93 1.68
C CYS A 34 10.70 23.13 3.04
N GLY A 35 10.37 22.27 4.02
CA GLY A 35 10.99 22.30 5.35
C GLY A 35 12.48 21.97 5.31
N PHE A 36 12.89 20.99 4.51
CA PHE A 36 14.30 20.62 4.34
C PHE A 36 15.11 21.74 3.66
N ALA A 37 14.53 22.42 2.68
CA ALA A 37 15.18 23.56 2.02
C ALA A 37 15.42 24.75 2.98
N LEU A 38 14.46 25.03 3.86
CA LEU A 38 14.60 26.08 4.89
C LEU A 38 15.58 25.68 6.00
N PHE A 39 15.57 24.42 6.43
CA PHE A 39 16.39 23.94 7.55
C PHE A 39 17.88 23.84 7.19
N CYS A 40 18.22 23.54 5.94
CA CYS A 40 19.61 23.36 5.54
C CYS A 40 20.36 24.66 5.19
N GLY A 41 19.74 25.85 5.30
CA GLY A 41 20.39 27.12 4.95
C GLY A 41 20.99 27.10 3.53
N LEU A 42 20.37 26.32 2.64
CA LEU A 42 20.94 25.95 1.36
C LEU A 42 20.83 27.14 0.41
N ASP A 43 21.99 27.64 -0.01
CA ASP A 43 22.12 28.78 -0.91
C ASP A 43 21.22 28.58 -2.14
N VAL A 44 20.41 29.60 -2.50
CA VAL A 44 19.32 29.51 -3.49
C VAL A 44 19.80 28.95 -4.83
N ARG A 45 21.09 29.15 -5.14
CA ARG A 45 21.75 28.64 -6.35
C ARG A 45 21.88 27.11 -6.36
N ILE A 46 22.14 26.46 -5.22
CA ILE A 46 22.26 25.00 -5.13
C ILE A 46 20.88 24.33 -5.19
N PHE A 47 19.85 24.97 -4.62
CA PHE A 47 18.46 24.50 -4.73
C PHE A 47 17.99 24.48 -6.19
N GLY A 48 18.33 25.50 -6.98
CA GLY A 48 18.03 25.55 -8.42
C GLY A 48 18.61 24.35 -9.18
N ILE A 49 19.87 23.98 -8.91
CA ILE A 49 20.50 22.79 -9.50
C ILE A 49 19.74 21.53 -9.07
N PHE A 50 19.47 21.35 -7.77
CA PHE A 50 18.74 20.18 -7.28
C PHE A 50 17.36 20.00 -7.92
N VAL A 51 16.57 21.07 -8.03
CA VAL A 51 15.24 21.04 -8.69
C VAL A 51 15.38 20.68 -10.17
N THR A 52 16.40 21.23 -10.85
CA THR A 52 16.64 20.96 -12.28
C THR A 52 16.96 19.49 -12.54
N TRP A 53 17.67 18.82 -11.62
CA TRP A 53 18.01 17.39 -11.73
C TRP A 53 16.90 16.45 -11.21
N MET A 54 16.14 16.87 -10.19
CA MET A 54 15.07 16.07 -9.60
C MET A 54 13.76 16.10 -10.41
N MET A 55 13.43 17.22 -11.04
CA MET A 55 12.21 17.33 -11.85
C MET A 55 12.12 16.27 -12.97
N PRO A 56 13.18 16.00 -13.76
CA PRO A 56 13.17 14.94 -14.77
C PRO A 56 12.91 13.55 -14.18
N LEU A 57 13.54 13.22 -13.04
CA LEU A 57 13.35 11.93 -12.37
C LEU A 57 11.92 11.77 -11.83
N PHE A 58 11.36 12.84 -11.26
CA PHE A 58 9.97 12.85 -10.83
C PHE A 58 9.01 12.68 -12.01
N LEU A 59 9.26 13.36 -13.13
CA LEU A 59 8.48 13.23 -14.36
C LEU A 59 8.54 11.80 -14.92
N LEU A 60 9.73 11.18 -14.95
CA LEU A 60 9.91 9.78 -15.34
C LEU A 60 9.15 8.82 -14.41
N CYS A 61 9.13 9.10 -13.11
CA CYS A 61 8.32 8.34 -12.15
C CYS A 61 6.81 8.47 -12.44
N LEU A 62 6.32 9.68 -12.72
CA LEU A 62 4.91 9.90 -13.10
C LEU A 62 4.55 9.19 -14.41
N ILE A 63 5.44 9.23 -15.40
CA ILE A 63 5.28 8.49 -16.66
C ILE A 63 5.27 6.99 -16.36
N GLY A 64 6.18 6.48 -15.54
CA GLY A 64 6.22 5.07 -15.13
C GLY A 64 4.93 4.61 -14.43
N LEU A 65 4.37 5.45 -13.56
CA LEU A 65 3.08 5.19 -12.91
C LEU A 65 1.92 5.21 -13.91
N ALA A 66 1.91 6.16 -14.85
CA ALA A 66 0.91 6.20 -15.92
C ALA A 66 0.99 4.95 -16.80
N VAL A 67 2.20 4.59 -17.25
CA VAL A 67 2.47 3.38 -18.04
C VAL A 67 2.04 2.13 -17.28
N TRP A 68 2.38 2.01 -15.99
CA TRP A 68 1.92 0.90 -15.15
C TRP A 68 0.39 0.84 -15.07
N ALA A 69 -0.27 1.98 -14.86
CA ALA A 69 -1.72 2.06 -14.75
C ALA A 69 -2.45 1.65 -16.05
N PHE A 70 -1.87 1.96 -17.21
CA PHE A 70 -2.47 1.65 -18.52
C PHE A 70 -2.12 0.26 -19.06
N ILE A 71 -0.89 -0.23 -18.84
CA ILE A 71 -0.42 -1.48 -19.44
C ILE A 71 -0.76 -2.70 -18.56
N THR A 72 -0.66 -2.58 -17.24
CA THR A 72 -0.80 -3.76 -16.38
C THR A 72 -2.27 -4.06 -16.07
N PRO A 73 -2.68 -5.35 -16.02
CA PRO A 73 -4.04 -5.73 -15.62
C PRO A 73 -4.42 -5.22 -14.22
N SER A 74 -3.46 -5.17 -13.29
CA SER A 74 -3.65 -4.61 -11.94
C SER A 74 -3.86 -3.10 -11.97
N GLY A 75 -3.11 -2.37 -12.81
CA GLY A 75 -3.29 -0.95 -13.07
C GLY A 75 -4.68 -0.64 -13.66
N GLN A 76 -5.10 -1.39 -14.68
CA GLN A 76 -6.43 -1.22 -15.27
C GLN A 76 -7.55 -1.55 -14.30
N ALA A 77 -7.40 -2.60 -13.48
CA ALA A 77 -8.37 -2.93 -12.43
C ALA A 77 -8.48 -1.81 -11.39
N PHE A 78 -7.36 -1.18 -11.03
CA PHE A 78 -7.32 -0.02 -10.15
C PHE A 78 -8.05 1.18 -10.78
N LEU A 79 -7.73 1.53 -12.03
CA LEU A 79 -8.40 2.62 -12.75
C LEU A 79 -9.90 2.39 -12.89
N ARG A 80 -10.34 1.15 -13.20
CA ARG A 80 -11.76 0.79 -13.25
C ARG A 80 -12.45 0.93 -11.89
N LYS A 81 -11.74 0.67 -10.79
CA LYS A 81 -12.29 0.80 -9.43
C LYS A 81 -12.41 2.27 -9.03
N CYS A 82 -11.41 3.09 -9.34
CA CYS A 82 -11.44 4.53 -9.15
C CYS A 82 -12.47 5.24 -10.03
N SER A 83 -12.61 4.81 -11.30
CA SER A 83 -13.62 5.37 -12.19
C SER A 83 -15.02 5.01 -11.72
N LYS A 84 -15.28 3.77 -11.29
CA LYS A 84 -16.59 3.37 -10.74
C LYS A 84 -16.99 4.14 -9.49
N SER A 85 -16.06 4.38 -8.55
CA SER A 85 -16.37 5.15 -7.34
C SER A 85 -16.67 6.62 -7.67
N GLN A 86 -15.88 7.22 -8.57
CA GLN A 86 -16.09 8.60 -8.99
C GLN A 86 -17.34 8.76 -9.86
N GLN A 87 -17.67 7.77 -10.69
CA GLN A 87 -18.84 7.76 -11.55
C GLN A 87 -20.13 7.57 -10.74
N SER A 88 -20.13 6.72 -9.71
CA SER A 88 -21.28 6.58 -8.80
C SER A 88 -21.62 7.89 -8.08
N SER A 89 -20.61 8.63 -7.63
CA SER A 89 -20.81 9.93 -6.98
C SER A 89 -21.29 10.99 -7.98
N LYS A 90 -20.69 11.05 -9.18
CA LYS A 90 -21.12 11.98 -10.25
C LYS A 90 -22.55 11.73 -10.69
N VAL A 91 -22.95 10.46 -10.85
CA VAL A 91 -24.31 10.08 -11.26
C VAL A 91 -25.34 10.47 -10.18
N ALA A 92 -25.01 10.31 -8.90
CA ALA A 92 -25.89 10.74 -7.81
C ALA A 92 -26.08 12.27 -7.80
N VAL A 93 -24.99 13.02 -7.95
CA VAL A 93 -25.04 14.50 -7.98
C VAL A 93 -25.78 14.99 -9.23
N SER A 94 -25.55 14.40 -10.40
CA SER A 94 -26.27 14.79 -11.62
C SER A 94 -27.76 14.49 -11.53
N LYS A 95 -28.15 13.40 -10.86
CA LYS A 95 -29.57 13.07 -10.64
C LYS A 95 -30.24 14.11 -9.73
N LEU A 96 -29.60 14.47 -8.62
CA LEU A 96 -30.11 15.52 -7.73
C LEU A 96 -30.21 16.88 -8.44
N ALA A 97 -29.19 17.24 -9.22
CA ALA A 97 -29.21 18.46 -10.02
C ALA A 97 -30.35 18.45 -11.05
N SER A 98 -30.58 17.34 -11.74
CA SER A 98 -31.69 17.22 -12.70
C SER A 98 -33.06 17.33 -12.04
N ILE A 99 -33.21 16.80 -10.82
CA ILE A 99 -34.47 16.92 -10.06
C ILE A 99 -34.66 18.38 -9.62
N SER A 100 -33.62 19.02 -9.07
CA SER A 100 -33.73 20.43 -8.66
C SER A 100 -34.03 21.34 -9.84
N GLU A 101 -33.37 21.12 -10.98
CA GLU A 101 -33.59 21.91 -12.19
C GLU A 101 -34.99 21.69 -12.76
N ALA A 102 -35.51 20.45 -12.74
CA ALA A 102 -36.88 20.16 -13.14
C ALA A 102 -37.92 20.83 -12.21
N VAL A 103 -37.66 20.89 -10.91
CA VAL A 103 -38.54 21.59 -9.95
C VAL A 103 -38.50 23.10 -10.17
N ILE A 104 -37.31 23.67 -10.37
CA ILE A 104 -37.13 25.12 -10.61
C ILE A 104 -37.75 25.54 -11.94
N GLN A 105 -37.51 24.79 -13.03
CA GLN A 105 -38.05 25.11 -14.36
C GLN A 105 -39.57 24.96 -14.43
N LYS A 106 -40.15 23.99 -13.72
CA LYS A 106 -41.60 23.83 -13.64
C LYS A 106 -42.27 24.88 -12.76
N SER A 107 -41.49 25.62 -11.97
CA SER A 107 -42.08 26.59 -11.07
C SER A 107 -42.70 27.75 -11.84
N ASN A 108 -44.04 27.88 -11.79
CA ASN A 108 -44.76 28.99 -12.41
C ASN A 108 -44.74 30.26 -11.55
N PHE A 109 -43.85 30.32 -10.56
CA PHE A 109 -43.83 31.36 -9.54
C PHE A 109 -43.77 32.77 -10.13
N GLN A 110 -42.88 33.02 -11.11
CA GLN A 110 -42.77 34.34 -11.74
C GLN A 110 -44.04 34.72 -12.52
N LEU A 111 -44.68 33.75 -13.18
CA LEU A 111 -45.93 33.97 -13.89
C LEU A 111 -47.06 34.31 -12.91
N LEU A 112 -47.20 33.52 -11.83
CA LEU A 112 -48.17 33.75 -10.77
C LEU A 112 -47.98 35.12 -10.12
N MET A 113 -46.73 35.52 -9.84
CA MET A 113 -46.45 36.84 -9.25
C MET A 113 -46.79 37.99 -10.20
N ASN A 114 -46.58 37.83 -11.50
CA ASN A 114 -46.96 38.83 -12.48
C ASN A 114 -48.49 38.93 -12.62
N GLU A 115 -49.19 37.79 -12.70
CA GLU A 115 -50.65 37.72 -12.73
C GLU A 115 -51.29 38.40 -11.51
N PHE A 116 -50.71 38.19 -10.32
CA PHE A 116 -51.18 38.80 -9.08
C PHE A 116 -51.28 40.33 -9.16
N THR A 117 -50.32 40.99 -9.81
CA THR A 117 -50.32 42.45 -9.96
C THR A 117 -51.40 42.98 -10.92
N GLN A 118 -51.97 42.10 -11.74
CA GLN A 118 -52.96 42.43 -12.75
C GLN A 118 -54.40 42.09 -12.32
N LEU A 119 -54.59 41.56 -11.10
CA LEU A 119 -55.90 41.18 -10.59
C LEU A 119 -56.78 42.42 -10.34
N ALA A 120 -57.92 42.50 -11.03
CA ALA A 120 -58.88 43.61 -10.91
C ALA A 120 -60.27 43.20 -10.38
N THR A 121 -60.52 41.90 -10.21
CA THR A 121 -61.83 41.36 -9.78
C THR A 121 -61.68 40.27 -8.72
N PHE A 122 -62.68 40.11 -7.86
CA PHE A 122 -62.69 39.07 -6.83
C PHE A 122 -62.70 37.64 -7.41
N SER A 123 -63.35 37.42 -8.55
CA SER A 123 -63.32 36.11 -9.22
C SER A 123 -61.90 35.76 -9.67
N GLY A 124 -61.15 36.71 -10.24
CA GLY A 124 -59.78 36.48 -10.65
C GLY A 124 -58.84 36.17 -9.48
N VAL A 125 -59.09 36.76 -8.30
CA VAL A 125 -58.35 36.44 -7.07
C VAL A 125 -58.58 34.99 -6.64
N ALA A 126 -59.82 34.50 -6.71
CA ALA A 126 -60.14 33.11 -6.35
C ALA A 126 -59.46 32.10 -7.30
N ASP A 127 -59.52 32.35 -8.62
CA ASP A 127 -58.86 31.48 -9.61
C ASP A 127 -57.33 31.49 -9.46
N TRP A 128 -56.76 32.66 -9.14
CA TRP A 128 -55.32 32.78 -8.88
C TRP A 128 -54.92 32.04 -7.61
N ASP A 129 -55.69 32.14 -6.53
CA ASP A 129 -55.44 31.43 -5.28
C ASP A 129 -55.46 29.91 -5.48
N GLU A 130 -56.40 29.39 -6.26
CA GLU A 130 -56.44 27.96 -6.61
C GLU A 130 -55.17 27.54 -7.37
N ARG A 131 -54.74 28.32 -8.38
CA ARG A 131 -53.49 28.05 -9.11
C ARG A 131 -52.25 28.14 -8.23
N ALA A 132 -52.19 29.13 -7.34
CA ALA A 132 -51.09 29.30 -6.40
C ALA A 132 -51.01 28.13 -5.41
N ASN A 133 -52.14 27.66 -4.89
CA ASN A 133 -52.20 26.50 -4.01
C ASN A 133 -51.78 25.21 -4.72
N ASN A 134 -52.21 25.01 -5.98
CA ASN A 134 -51.76 23.89 -6.80
C ASN A 134 -50.24 23.93 -7.04
N GLU A 135 -49.69 25.11 -7.30
CA GLU A 135 -48.25 25.29 -7.49
C GLU A 135 -47.47 25.04 -6.19
N LEU A 136 -47.97 25.51 -5.05
CA LEU A 136 -47.40 25.19 -3.74
C LEU A 136 -47.39 23.68 -3.49
N GLN A 137 -48.47 22.97 -3.82
CA GLN A 137 -48.53 21.52 -3.69
C GLN A 137 -47.48 20.83 -4.58
N ASN A 138 -47.33 21.26 -5.84
CA ASN A 138 -46.30 20.73 -6.74
C ASN A 138 -44.88 20.93 -6.17
N LEU A 139 -44.60 22.10 -5.58
CA LEU A 139 -43.32 22.39 -4.94
C LEU A 139 -43.11 21.50 -3.70
N PHE A 140 -44.15 21.30 -2.88
CA PHE A 140 -44.09 20.40 -1.73
C PHE A 140 -43.78 18.95 -2.13
N ASP A 141 -44.46 18.43 -3.15
CA ASP A 141 -44.21 17.09 -3.67
C ASP A 141 -42.78 16.96 -4.22
N GLY A 142 -42.28 18.01 -4.89
CA GLY A 142 -40.90 18.10 -5.36
C GLY A 142 -39.87 18.07 -4.22
N LEU A 143 -40.14 18.79 -3.13
CA LEU A 143 -39.29 18.78 -1.93
C LEU A 143 -39.28 17.41 -1.26
N GLN A 144 -40.44 16.76 -1.09
CA GLN A 144 -40.51 15.40 -0.53
C GLN A 144 -39.71 14.40 -1.36
N LEU A 145 -39.79 14.51 -2.70
CA LEU A 145 -39.01 13.66 -3.59
C LEU A 145 -37.50 13.88 -3.40
N LEU A 146 -37.06 15.14 -3.29
CA LEU A 146 -35.67 15.49 -3.07
C LEU A 146 -35.15 14.95 -1.73
N ASP A 147 -35.92 15.12 -0.65
CA ASP A 147 -35.59 14.59 0.68
C ASP A 147 -35.45 13.06 0.65
N SER A 148 -36.37 12.37 -0.02
CA SER A 148 -36.31 10.90 -0.15
C SER A 148 -35.06 10.42 -0.89
N GLU A 149 -34.60 11.15 -1.92
CA GLU A 149 -33.38 10.82 -2.66
C GLU A 149 -32.12 11.16 -1.84
N ILE A 150 -32.11 12.26 -1.09
CA ILE A 150 -31.01 12.61 -0.17
C ILE A 150 -30.82 11.49 0.87
N ASP A 151 -31.90 11.03 1.50
CA ASP A 151 -31.87 9.94 2.46
C ASP A 151 -31.35 8.64 1.86
N ARG A 152 -31.78 8.32 0.64
CA ARG A 152 -31.31 7.15 -0.10
C ARG A 152 -29.81 7.22 -0.35
N GLN A 153 -29.30 8.36 -0.81
CA GLN A 153 -27.87 8.55 -1.08
C GLN A 153 -27.04 8.50 0.22
N SER A 154 -27.55 9.06 1.31
CA SER A 154 -26.91 8.99 2.64
C SER A 154 -26.73 7.54 3.10
N LYS A 155 -27.76 6.69 2.96
CA LYS A 155 -27.69 5.25 3.28
C LYS A 155 -26.66 4.53 2.43
N ILE A 156 -26.62 4.79 1.12
CA ILE A 156 -25.62 4.19 0.21
C ILE A 156 -24.20 4.61 0.62
N LEU A 157 -23.98 5.90 0.90
CA LEU A 157 -22.68 6.41 1.31
C LEU A 157 -22.20 5.79 2.63
N ASN A 158 -23.09 5.66 3.62
CA ASN A 158 -22.77 5.04 4.89
C ASN A 158 -22.42 3.56 4.73
N LYS A 159 -23.16 2.81 3.91
CA LYS A 159 -22.82 1.43 3.57
C LYS A 159 -21.44 1.31 2.93
N GLN A 160 -21.15 2.16 1.94
CA GLN A 160 -19.84 2.18 1.28
C GLN A 160 -18.70 2.52 2.26
N LYS A 161 -18.91 3.47 3.17
CA LYS A 161 -17.93 3.77 4.23
C LYS A 161 -17.66 2.51 5.06
N ILE A 162 -18.69 1.84 5.56
CA ILE A 162 -18.57 0.61 6.37
C ILE A 162 -17.81 -0.47 5.60
N ASP A 163 -18.14 -0.69 4.33
CA ASP A 163 -17.46 -1.69 3.49
C ASP A 163 -15.98 -1.37 3.31
N VAL A 164 -15.63 -0.09 3.12
CA VAL A 164 -14.23 0.37 3.03
C VAL A 164 -13.49 0.20 4.36
N TYR A 165 -14.12 0.55 5.49
CA TYR A 165 -13.56 0.29 6.82
C TYR A 165 -13.32 -1.21 7.02
N LYS A 166 -14.33 -2.04 6.77
CA LYS A 166 -14.22 -3.49 6.88
C LYS A 166 -13.10 -4.04 6.01
N ALA A 167 -13.03 -3.66 4.73
CA ALA A 167 -11.97 -4.11 3.83
C ALA A 167 -10.57 -3.65 4.27
N ARG A 168 -10.44 -2.42 4.80
CA ARG A 168 -9.16 -1.85 5.25
C ARG A 168 -8.63 -2.52 6.52
N TYR A 169 -9.51 -2.80 7.48
CA TYR A 169 -9.11 -3.25 8.82
C TYR A 169 -9.22 -4.76 9.03
N ARG A 170 -10.00 -5.48 8.21
CA ARG A 170 -10.19 -6.93 8.33
C ARG A 170 -8.88 -7.69 8.29
N GLN A 171 -8.07 -7.51 7.26
CA GLN A 171 -6.82 -8.25 7.09
C GLN A 171 -5.79 -7.97 8.20
N PRO A 172 -5.53 -6.70 8.61
CA PRO A 172 -4.68 -6.44 9.77
C PRO A 172 -5.18 -7.08 11.06
N ILE A 173 -6.50 -7.07 11.30
CA ILE A 173 -7.09 -7.65 12.51
C ILE A 173 -6.99 -9.18 12.47
N GLU A 174 -7.31 -9.81 11.35
CA GLU A 174 -7.15 -11.25 11.14
C GLU A 174 -5.68 -11.65 11.37
N ASN A 175 -4.71 -10.94 10.78
CA ASN A 175 -3.29 -11.20 10.99
C ASN A 175 -2.84 -10.99 12.45
N MET A 176 -3.44 -10.04 13.17
CA MET A 176 -3.15 -9.84 14.60
C MET A 176 -3.77 -10.95 15.45
N ALA A 177 -5.00 -11.39 15.11
CA ALA A 177 -5.67 -12.50 15.78
C ALA A 177 -4.92 -13.81 15.58
N GLU A 178 -4.44 -14.09 14.37
CA GLU A 178 -3.59 -15.26 14.07
C GLU A 178 -2.30 -15.22 14.91
N LYS A 179 -1.59 -14.09 14.95
CA LYS A 179 -0.37 -13.94 15.76
C LYS A 179 -0.62 -14.11 17.25
N LEU A 180 -1.75 -13.60 17.74
CA LEU A 180 -2.16 -13.77 19.13
C LEU A 180 -2.46 -15.24 19.43
N GLN A 181 -3.18 -15.92 18.54
CA GLN A 181 -3.48 -17.34 18.68
C GLN A 181 -2.20 -18.18 18.69
N GLU A 182 -1.26 -17.92 17.78
CA GLU A 182 0.04 -18.59 17.78
C GLU A 182 0.83 -18.35 19.08
N ALA A 183 0.73 -17.15 19.67
CA ALA A 183 1.39 -16.84 20.95
C ALA A 183 0.74 -17.59 22.12
N ILE A 184 -0.59 -17.71 22.12
CA ILE A 184 -1.35 -18.51 23.09
C ILE A 184 -0.94 -19.99 22.97
N ASP A 185 -0.94 -20.54 21.76
CA ASP A 185 -0.57 -21.94 21.49
C ASP A 185 0.90 -22.24 21.84
N PHE A 186 1.76 -21.22 21.85
CA PHE A 186 3.16 -21.32 22.20
C PHE A 186 3.41 -21.23 23.72
N THR A 187 2.39 -20.85 24.50
CA THR A 187 2.53 -20.71 25.95
C THR A 187 2.43 -22.07 26.62
N PRO A 188 3.51 -22.57 27.27
CA PRO A 188 3.48 -23.87 27.92
C PRO A 188 2.51 -23.82 29.10
N ASN A 189 1.61 -24.81 29.19
CA ASN A 189 0.61 -24.88 30.27
C ASN A 189 1.14 -25.64 31.49
N SER A 190 2.32 -26.26 31.39
CA SER A 190 2.93 -27.07 32.44
C SER A 190 4.46 -27.04 32.39
N SER A 191 5.12 -27.31 33.52
CA SER A 191 6.58 -27.37 33.61
C SER A 191 7.18 -28.47 32.71
N SER A 192 6.48 -29.60 32.51
CA SER A 192 6.92 -30.66 31.61
C SER A 192 6.88 -30.21 30.14
N GLU A 193 5.81 -29.53 29.73
CA GLU A 193 5.67 -28.94 28.39
C GLU A 193 6.72 -27.84 28.15
N GLN A 194 6.98 -27.00 29.14
CA GLN A 194 8.04 -25.99 29.09
C GLN A 194 9.43 -26.62 28.86
N LYS A 195 9.79 -27.68 29.61
CA LYS A 195 11.06 -28.40 29.43
C LYS A 195 11.18 -29.02 28.03
N LEU A 196 10.07 -29.57 27.53
CA LEU A 196 10.01 -30.12 26.17
C LEU A 196 10.22 -29.02 25.13
N LEU A 197 9.53 -27.89 25.27
CA LEU A 197 9.64 -26.72 24.39
C LEU A 197 11.09 -26.19 24.35
N LEU A 198 11.73 -26.02 25.51
CA LEU A 198 13.13 -25.57 25.58
C LEU A 198 14.09 -26.55 24.89
N LYS A 199 13.84 -27.86 25.03
CA LYS A 199 14.64 -28.88 24.33
C LYS A 199 14.49 -28.76 22.81
N GLU A 200 13.26 -28.61 22.33
CA GLU A 200 12.97 -28.46 20.90
C GLU A 200 13.56 -27.17 20.33
N LEU A 201 13.41 -26.02 21.01
CA LEU A 201 14.00 -24.75 20.58
C LEU A 201 15.53 -24.80 20.52
N ARG A 202 16.18 -25.43 21.52
CA ARG A 202 17.64 -25.62 21.53
C ARG A 202 18.10 -26.56 20.42
N GLN A 203 17.30 -27.56 20.06
CA GLN A 203 17.56 -28.43 18.92
C GLN A 203 17.45 -27.66 17.60
N LEU A 204 16.35 -26.94 17.39
CA LEU A 204 16.15 -26.10 16.20
C LEU A 204 17.28 -25.07 16.02
N LYS A 205 17.72 -24.44 17.12
CA LYS A 205 18.87 -23.53 17.10
C LYS A 205 20.12 -24.21 16.55
N LYS A 206 20.41 -25.45 16.97
CA LYS A 206 21.57 -26.22 16.49
C LYS A 206 21.43 -26.54 15.01
N GLU A 207 20.25 -26.96 14.57
CA GLU A 207 19.96 -27.23 13.15
C GLU A 207 20.18 -25.98 12.28
N MET A 208 19.63 -24.83 12.67
CA MET A 208 19.84 -23.56 11.95
C MET A 208 21.33 -23.13 11.95
N GLN A 209 22.06 -23.40 13.03
CA GLN A 209 23.51 -23.12 13.09
C GLN A 209 24.31 -24.02 12.14
N LEU A 210 23.89 -25.28 11.95
CA LEU A 210 24.50 -26.18 10.97
C LEU A 210 24.22 -25.69 9.54
N GLU A 211 22.97 -25.37 9.23
CA GLU A 211 22.58 -24.82 7.92
C GLU A 211 23.37 -23.54 7.60
N LYS A 212 23.53 -22.63 8.58
CA LYS A 212 24.38 -21.44 8.46
C LYS A 212 25.82 -21.79 8.06
N ARG A 213 26.40 -22.85 8.65
CA ARG A 213 27.77 -23.30 8.34
C ARG A 213 27.86 -23.88 6.94
N GLU A 214 26.85 -24.61 6.48
CA GLU A 214 26.78 -25.17 5.12
C GLU A 214 26.69 -24.07 4.07
N VAL A 215 25.82 -23.07 4.28
CA VAL A 215 25.71 -21.89 3.40
C VAL A 215 27.02 -21.11 3.37
N ALA A 216 27.68 -20.94 4.52
CA ALA A 216 28.97 -20.27 4.61
C ALA A 216 30.09 -21.06 3.90
N ALA A 217 30.09 -22.39 4.00
CA ALA A 217 31.04 -23.26 3.31
C ALA A 217 30.85 -23.18 1.79
N SER A 218 29.60 -23.19 1.32
CA SER A 218 29.26 -23.04 -0.11
C SER A 218 29.74 -21.69 -0.66
N ALA A 219 29.46 -20.59 0.06
CA ALA A 219 29.96 -19.26 -0.32
C ALA A 219 31.49 -19.18 -0.30
N LYS A 220 32.15 -19.89 0.63
CA LYS A 220 33.62 -19.98 0.68
C LYS A 220 34.19 -20.70 -0.53
N GLU A 221 33.58 -21.81 -0.95
CA GLU A 221 34.00 -22.57 -2.14
C GLU A 221 33.92 -21.71 -3.41
N ILE A 222 32.85 -20.92 -3.59
CA ILE A 222 32.72 -19.97 -4.71
C ILE A 222 33.86 -18.96 -4.71
N ARG A 223 34.19 -18.40 -3.53
CA ARG A 223 35.31 -17.45 -3.38
C ARG A 223 36.66 -18.10 -3.68
N GLU A 224 36.88 -19.34 -3.26
CA GLU A 224 38.09 -20.11 -3.55
C GLU A 224 38.23 -20.42 -5.05
N LYS A 225 37.15 -20.87 -5.71
CA LYS A 225 37.11 -21.07 -7.17
C LYS A 225 37.41 -19.77 -7.93
N ALA A 226 36.84 -18.65 -7.50
CA ALA A 226 37.13 -17.34 -8.09
C ALA A 226 38.60 -16.93 -7.89
N ARG A 227 39.18 -17.21 -6.72
CA ARG A 227 40.62 -16.98 -6.44
C ARG A 227 41.49 -17.81 -7.38
N LEU A 228 41.19 -19.10 -7.56
CA LEU A 228 41.92 -19.97 -8.48
C LEU A 228 41.82 -19.46 -9.93
N LYS A 229 40.62 -19.11 -10.40
CA LYS A 229 40.42 -18.50 -11.74
C LYS A 229 41.25 -17.21 -11.90
N SER A 230 41.31 -16.38 -10.86
CA SER A 230 42.06 -15.12 -10.90
C SER A 230 43.58 -15.30 -10.97
N ILE A 231 44.13 -16.43 -10.52
CA ILE A 231 45.57 -16.74 -10.62
C ILE A 231 45.97 -16.93 -12.10
N TYR A 232 45.10 -17.56 -12.89
CA TYR A 232 45.35 -17.85 -14.31
C TYR A 232 44.96 -16.69 -15.25
N ALA A 233 44.39 -15.61 -14.70
CA ALA A 233 43.94 -14.46 -15.50
C ALA A 233 45.12 -13.76 -16.21
N GLY A 234 44.98 -13.56 -17.53
CA GLY A 234 45.95 -12.89 -18.39
C GLY A 234 47.03 -13.79 -18.98
N ARG A 235 46.93 -15.11 -18.80
CA ARG A 235 47.86 -16.09 -19.38
C ARG A 235 47.39 -16.50 -20.77
N VAL A 236 48.07 -16.02 -21.82
CA VAL A 236 47.78 -16.37 -23.22
C VAL A 236 48.85 -17.36 -23.69
N LEU A 237 48.43 -18.52 -24.21
CA LEU A 237 49.32 -19.54 -24.81
C LEU A 237 50.56 -19.86 -23.94
N GLY A 238 50.33 -20.29 -22.71
CA GLY A 238 51.33 -20.94 -21.84
C GLY A 238 52.41 -20.03 -21.21
N VAL A 239 52.82 -18.93 -21.85
CA VAL A 239 54.02 -18.18 -21.43
C VAL A 239 53.84 -16.65 -21.44
N ILE A 240 52.94 -16.09 -22.26
CA ILE A 240 52.84 -14.64 -22.41
C ILE A 240 51.79 -14.07 -21.45
N TYR A 241 52.24 -13.25 -20.50
CA TYR A 241 51.36 -12.48 -19.62
C TYR A 241 50.98 -11.15 -20.27
N ASN A 242 49.69 -10.91 -20.48
CA ASN A 242 49.18 -9.64 -20.96
C ASN A 242 48.40 -8.91 -19.86
N SER A 243 48.96 -7.81 -19.35
CA SER A 243 48.41 -7.05 -18.23
C SER A 243 47.02 -6.45 -18.50
N LYS A 244 46.75 -6.00 -19.74
CA LYS A 244 45.45 -5.42 -20.11
C LYS A 244 44.36 -6.48 -20.12
N ILE A 245 44.67 -7.67 -20.64
CA ILE A 245 43.75 -8.83 -20.65
C ILE A 245 43.53 -9.32 -19.21
N ALA A 246 44.60 -9.45 -18.41
CA ALA A 246 44.53 -9.85 -17.01
C ALA A 246 43.59 -8.95 -16.20
N ALA A 247 43.68 -7.62 -16.39
CA ALA A 247 42.84 -6.67 -15.68
C ALA A 247 41.35 -6.82 -16.03
N ARG A 248 41.04 -7.04 -17.31
CA ARG A 248 39.65 -7.27 -17.77
C ARG A 248 39.08 -8.56 -17.21
N GLU A 249 39.84 -9.66 -17.29
CA GLU A 249 39.43 -10.97 -16.79
C GLU A 249 39.20 -10.96 -15.27
N ARG A 250 40.09 -10.32 -14.50
CA ARG A 250 39.92 -10.18 -13.05
C ARG A 250 38.65 -9.42 -12.66
N ARG A 251 38.25 -8.40 -13.43
CA ARG A 251 36.96 -7.69 -13.20
C ARG A 251 35.78 -8.60 -13.50
N ALA A 252 35.82 -9.33 -14.63
CA ALA A 252 34.76 -10.28 -14.98
C ALA A 252 34.61 -11.38 -13.92
N ILE A 253 35.72 -11.94 -13.44
CA ILE A 253 35.74 -12.93 -12.35
C ILE A 253 35.15 -12.34 -11.06
N ARG A 254 35.46 -11.08 -10.73
CA ARG A 254 34.91 -10.40 -9.56
C ARG A 254 33.39 -10.27 -9.64
N TYR A 255 32.87 -9.77 -10.76
CA TYR A 255 31.44 -9.60 -10.94
C TYR A 255 30.69 -10.93 -10.93
N ALA A 256 31.23 -11.96 -11.59
CA ALA A 256 30.65 -13.30 -11.55
C ALA A 256 30.62 -13.85 -10.11
N ARG A 257 31.72 -13.73 -9.36
CA ARG A 257 31.78 -14.13 -7.95
C ARG A 257 30.76 -13.37 -7.10
N GLU A 258 30.65 -12.06 -7.25
CA GLU A 258 29.71 -11.25 -6.47
C GLU A 258 28.26 -11.63 -6.76
N ALA A 259 27.92 -11.85 -8.03
CA ALA A 259 26.60 -12.33 -8.42
C ALA A 259 26.29 -13.73 -7.86
N GLU A 260 27.27 -14.65 -7.84
CA GLU A 260 27.11 -15.99 -7.30
C GLU A 260 27.06 -16.02 -5.76
N VAL A 261 27.81 -15.15 -5.07
CA VAL A 261 27.87 -15.11 -3.59
C VAL A 261 26.67 -14.39 -2.97
N ALA A 262 26.12 -13.36 -3.62
CA ALA A 262 24.97 -12.59 -3.15
C ALA A 262 23.81 -13.42 -2.56
N PRO A 263 23.24 -14.43 -3.26
CA PRO A 263 22.13 -15.22 -2.72
C PRO A 263 22.50 -15.98 -1.44
N HIS A 264 23.75 -16.43 -1.30
CA HIS A 264 24.20 -17.11 -0.08
C HIS A 264 24.31 -16.14 1.10
N GLU A 265 24.70 -14.88 0.85
CA GLU A 265 24.75 -13.85 1.90
C GLU A 265 23.33 -13.49 2.37
N ASP A 266 22.37 -13.39 1.45
CA ASP A 266 20.96 -13.15 1.77
C ASP A 266 20.36 -14.30 2.60
N ILE A 267 20.61 -15.55 2.20
CA ILE A 267 20.17 -16.75 2.94
C ILE A 267 20.81 -16.76 4.33
N LYS A 268 22.11 -16.49 4.43
CA LYS A 268 22.81 -16.43 5.72
C LYS A 268 22.20 -15.37 6.63
N ALA A 269 21.91 -14.18 6.12
CA ALA A 269 21.26 -13.11 6.89
C ALA A 269 19.83 -13.49 7.31
N ALA A 270 19.09 -14.24 6.48
CA ALA A 270 17.79 -14.80 6.86
C ALA A 270 17.91 -15.82 8.00
N ILE A 271 18.87 -16.74 7.93
CA ILE A 271 19.14 -17.73 9.00
C ILE A 271 19.55 -17.04 10.30
N GLU A 272 20.41 -16.02 10.24
CA GLU A 272 20.82 -15.26 11.43
C GLU A 272 19.64 -14.59 12.13
N ARG A 273 18.69 -14.03 11.38
CA ARG A 273 17.44 -13.49 11.94
C ARG A 273 16.61 -14.56 12.63
N LYS A 274 16.49 -15.76 12.04
CA LYS A 274 15.78 -16.89 12.67
C LYS A 274 16.46 -17.35 13.96
N ILE A 275 17.79 -17.45 13.98
CA ILE A 275 18.53 -17.79 15.20
C ILE A 275 18.28 -16.76 16.31
N LEU A 276 18.31 -15.47 15.98
CA LEU A 276 18.01 -14.41 16.95
C LEU A 276 16.57 -14.49 17.48
N GLN A 277 15.61 -14.89 16.64
CA GLN A 277 14.23 -15.10 17.09
C GLN A 277 14.12 -16.31 18.03
N ILE A 278 14.75 -17.44 17.69
CA ILE A 278 14.81 -18.63 18.54
C ILE A 278 15.44 -18.29 19.90
N ASP A 279 16.49 -17.46 19.93
CA ASP A 279 17.12 -17.01 21.18
C ASP A 279 16.18 -16.19 22.06
N LYS A 280 15.36 -15.32 21.46
CA LYS A 280 14.31 -14.58 22.20
C LYS A 280 13.25 -15.52 22.75
N ASP A 281 12.84 -16.51 21.95
CA ASP A 281 11.82 -17.48 22.35
C ASP A 281 12.32 -18.38 23.48
N ILE A 282 13.60 -18.78 23.47
CA ILE A 282 14.25 -19.50 24.58
C ILE A 282 14.23 -18.65 25.85
N LEU A 283 14.71 -17.39 25.77
CA LEU A 283 14.73 -16.49 26.92
C LEU A 283 13.34 -16.20 27.47
N TRP A 284 12.32 -16.17 26.61
CA TRP A 284 10.94 -16.01 27.01
C TRP A 284 10.42 -17.26 27.71
N ALA A 285 10.65 -18.46 27.16
CA ALA A 285 10.22 -19.71 27.74
C ALA A 285 10.91 -19.98 29.10
N GLU A 286 12.17 -19.55 29.28
CA GLU A 286 12.91 -19.61 30.54
C GLU A 286 12.35 -18.70 31.65
N ARG A 287 11.41 -17.79 31.36
CA ARG A 287 10.76 -16.96 32.39
C ARG A 287 9.68 -17.69 33.20
N PHE A 288 9.16 -18.81 32.69
CA PHE A 288 8.09 -19.56 33.35
C PHE A 288 8.63 -20.63 34.32
N THR A 289 9.88 -20.51 34.76
CA THR A 289 10.60 -21.58 35.50
C THR A 289 10.51 -21.45 37.02
N ASP A 290 9.60 -20.61 37.52
CA ASP A 290 9.25 -20.48 38.95
C ASP A 290 8.34 -21.64 39.40
#